data_AF-A0A081PQN1-F1
#
_entry.id   AF-A0A081PQN1-F1
#
_cell.length_a   1.000
_cell.length_b   1.000
_cell.length_c   1.000
_cell.angle_alpha   90.00
_cell.angle_beta   90.00
_cell.angle_gamma   90.00
#
_symmetry.space_group_name_H-M   'P 1'
#
loop_
_entity.id
_entity.type
_entity.pdbx_description
1 polymer ?
#
loop_
_entity_poly.entity_id
_entity_poly.type
_entity_poly.pdbx_seq_one_letter_code
_entity_poly.pdbx_strand_id
1 'polypeptide(L)'
;MFNLIGALIAGWGFAHSAAYAHLTHDSFISGVVEMKLGRSNELILLEAILANIFVNIAILSFVLVKDGGAKLWLVLSAIYMFVFLTNEHIAANFASFAIVKFSVAADSIANFGVGNMLRHWGVTFIGNFIGGGLLMGLPYAFLNKNEDTYVD
;
A
#
# COMPACT_ATOMS: atom_id res chain seq x y z
N MET A 1 5.24 9.55 -7.19
CA MET A 1 6.28 9.36 -8.23
C MET A 1 7.51 8.63 -7.69
N PHE A 2 8.24 9.17 -6.70
CA PHE A 2 9.44 8.52 -6.15
C PHE A 2 9.17 7.12 -5.57
N ASN A 3 8.03 6.92 -4.89
CA ASN A 3 7.62 5.59 -4.41
C ASN A 3 7.50 4.56 -5.55
N LEU A 4 7.01 4.97 -6.72
CA LEU A 4 6.90 4.09 -7.89
C LEU A 4 8.29 3.76 -8.45
N ILE A 5 9.15 4.75 -8.62
CA ILE A 5 10.52 4.55 -9.12
C ILE A 5 11.29 3.61 -8.20
N GLY A 6 11.24 3.85 -6.88
CA GLY A 6 11.87 2.97 -5.89
C GLY A 6 11.32 1.55 -5.92
N ALA A 7 9.99 1.40 -6.03
CA ALA A 7 9.35 0.10 -6.16
C ALA A 7 9.74 -0.65 -7.43
N LEU A 8 9.91 0.05 -8.56
CA LEU A 8 10.37 -0.56 -9.82
C LEU A 8 11.82 -1.06 -9.70
N ILE A 9 12.72 -0.25 -9.14
CA ILE A 9 14.11 -0.63 -8.92
C ILE A 9 14.20 -1.82 -7.95
N ALA A 10 13.50 -1.74 -6.82
CA ALA A 10 13.48 -2.82 -5.83
C ALA A 10 12.85 -4.09 -6.40
N GLY A 11 11.72 -3.97 -7.10
CA GLY A 11 11.02 -5.09 -7.72
C GLY A 11 11.88 -5.80 -8.77
N TRP A 12 12.63 -5.04 -9.57
CA TRP A 12 13.61 -5.60 -10.50
C TRP A 12 14.71 -6.37 -9.75
N GLY A 13 15.27 -5.79 -8.67
CA GLY A 13 16.29 -6.44 -7.86
C GLY A 13 15.79 -7.73 -7.19
N PHE A 14 14.58 -7.72 -6.65
CA PHE A 14 13.96 -8.92 -6.07
C PHE A 14 13.72 -9.99 -7.13
N ALA A 15 13.16 -9.64 -8.29
CA ALA A 15 12.89 -10.60 -9.36
C ALA A 15 14.15 -11.31 -9.89
N HIS A 16 15.33 -10.67 -9.78
CA HIS A 16 16.63 -11.26 -10.16
C HIS A 16 17.39 -11.89 -8.97
N SER A 17 16.79 -11.90 -7.78
CA SER A 17 17.35 -12.59 -6.63
C SER A 17 16.97 -14.07 -6.66
N ALA A 18 17.82 -14.92 -6.06
CA ALA A 18 17.55 -16.36 -5.96
C ALA A 18 16.19 -16.68 -5.30
N ALA A 19 15.71 -15.82 -4.40
CA ALA A 19 14.45 -16.00 -3.69
C ALA A 19 13.21 -15.90 -4.60
N TYR A 20 13.31 -15.18 -5.74
CA TYR A 20 12.19 -14.96 -6.66
C TYR A 20 12.48 -15.40 -8.09
N ALA A 21 13.65 -15.98 -8.37
CA ALA A 21 14.07 -16.45 -9.69
C ALA A 21 13.13 -17.52 -10.29
N HIS A 22 12.39 -18.23 -9.43
CA HIS A 22 11.48 -19.32 -9.82
C HIS A 22 10.03 -19.03 -9.43
N LEU A 23 9.63 -17.76 -9.40
CA LEU A 23 8.22 -17.42 -9.26
C LEU A 23 7.40 -18.10 -10.35
N THR A 24 6.31 -18.74 -9.93
CA THR A 24 5.31 -19.36 -10.79
C THR A 24 3.97 -18.69 -10.59
N HIS A 25 2.97 -19.06 -11.39
CA HIS A 25 1.57 -18.64 -11.18
C HIS A 25 1.07 -18.97 -9.77
N ASP A 26 1.42 -20.15 -9.23
CA ASP A 26 0.95 -20.62 -7.92
C ASP A 26 1.70 -20.02 -6.73
N SER A 27 2.70 -19.17 -7.01
CA SER A 27 3.42 -18.45 -5.96
C SER A 27 2.49 -17.43 -5.29
N PHE A 28 2.62 -17.28 -3.97
CA PHE A 28 1.75 -16.39 -3.19
C PHE A 28 1.64 -14.97 -3.78
N ILE A 29 2.77 -14.35 -4.14
CA ILE A 29 2.77 -12.99 -4.68
C ILE A 29 2.07 -12.91 -6.04
N SER A 30 2.21 -13.93 -6.89
CA SER A 30 1.53 -14.05 -8.18
C SER A 30 0.02 -14.09 -7.99
N GLY A 31 -0.47 -14.98 -7.11
CA GLY A 31 -1.89 -15.08 -6.78
C GLY A 31 -2.48 -13.81 -6.16
N VAL A 32 -1.74 -13.13 -5.27
CA VAL A 32 -2.18 -11.84 -4.70
C VAL A 32 -2.31 -10.77 -5.77
N VAL A 33 -1.34 -10.68 -6.69
CA VAL A 33 -1.35 -9.69 -7.77
C VAL A 33 -2.48 -9.97 -8.76
N GLU A 34 -2.68 -11.22 -9.16
CA GLU A 34 -3.80 -11.62 -10.01
C GLU A 34 -5.15 -11.26 -9.36
N MET A 35 -5.33 -11.65 -8.09
CA MET A 35 -6.54 -11.35 -7.34
C MET A 35 -6.81 -9.84 -7.31
N LYS A 36 -5.81 -9.02 -6.99
CA LYS A 36 -5.95 -7.56 -6.93
C LYS A 36 -6.34 -6.98 -8.30
N LEU A 37 -5.71 -7.43 -9.37
CA LEU A 37 -5.98 -6.95 -10.72
C LEU A 37 -7.36 -7.38 -11.25
N GLY A 38 -7.92 -8.47 -10.72
CA GLY A 38 -9.26 -8.94 -11.02
C GLY A 38 -10.39 -8.20 -10.28
N ARG A 39 -10.09 -7.33 -9.31
CA ARG A 39 -11.11 -6.62 -8.52
C ARG A 39 -11.81 -5.51 -9.30
N SER A 40 -13.09 -5.30 -8.99
CA SER A 40 -13.88 -4.18 -9.50
C SER A 40 -13.39 -2.84 -8.93
N ASN A 41 -13.70 -1.74 -9.62
CA ASN A 41 -13.26 -0.41 -9.21
C ASN A 41 -13.85 0.00 -7.84
N GLU A 42 -15.11 -0.37 -7.58
CA GLU A 42 -15.82 -0.04 -6.35
C GLU A 42 -15.16 -0.71 -5.14
N LEU A 43 -14.78 -1.98 -5.29
CA LEU A 43 -14.09 -2.72 -4.24
C LEU A 43 -12.67 -2.16 -4.01
N ILE A 44 -11.93 -1.88 -5.08
CA ILE A 44 -10.59 -1.25 -4.97
C ILE A 44 -10.71 0.08 -4.23
N LEU A 45 -11.70 0.90 -4.57
CA LEU A 45 -11.91 2.21 -3.95
C LEU A 45 -12.19 2.07 -2.44
N LEU A 46 -13.12 1.19 -2.06
CA LEU A 46 -13.48 0.97 -0.65
C LEU A 46 -12.28 0.46 0.15
N GLU A 47 -11.62 -0.59 -0.33
CA GLU A 47 -10.46 -1.16 0.36
C GLU A 47 -9.28 -0.17 0.42
N ALA A 48 -9.14 0.71 -0.57
CA ALA A 48 -8.12 1.76 -0.56
C ALA A 48 -8.41 2.88 0.45
N ILE A 49 -9.68 3.24 0.64
CA ILE A 49 -10.09 4.18 1.69
C ILE A 49 -9.76 3.57 3.05
N LEU A 50 -10.20 2.34 3.29
CA LEU A 50 -9.97 1.64 4.55
C LEU A 50 -8.47 1.46 4.82
N ALA A 51 -7.69 1.03 3.82
CA ALA A 51 -6.24 0.89 3.93
C ALA A 51 -5.60 2.16 4.51
N ASN A 52 -5.90 3.32 3.92
CA ASN A 52 -5.20 4.53 4.30
C ASN A 52 -5.77 5.18 5.57
N ILE A 53 -7.00 4.88 5.97
CA ILE A 53 -7.49 5.17 7.33
C ILE A 53 -6.60 4.44 8.36
N PHE A 54 -6.41 3.13 8.22
CA PHE A 54 -5.60 2.34 9.16
C PHE A 54 -4.12 2.77 9.17
N VAL A 55 -3.54 3.03 8.00
CA VAL A 55 -2.15 3.54 7.91
C VAL A 55 -2.01 4.87 8.64
N ASN A 56 -2.96 5.80 8.48
CA ASN A 56 -2.88 7.09 9.17
C ASN A 56 -3.15 6.97 10.67
N ILE A 57 -4.06 6.10 11.12
CA ILE A 57 -4.23 5.80 12.55
C ILE A 57 -2.92 5.29 13.14
N ALA A 58 -2.21 4.42 12.42
CA ALA A 58 -0.92 3.89 12.87
C ALA A 58 0.17 4.97 12.93
N ILE A 59 0.25 5.85 11.94
CA ILE A 59 1.17 6.99 11.93
C ILE A 59 0.89 7.92 13.11
N LEU A 60 -0.37 8.28 13.33
CA LEU A 60 -0.76 9.16 14.43
C LEU A 60 -0.44 8.52 15.79
N SER A 61 -0.79 7.24 15.94
CA SER A 61 -0.47 6.48 17.16
C SER A 61 1.04 6.41 17.40
N PHE A 62 1.83 6.22 16.34
CA PHE A 62 3.30 6.21 16.41
C PHE A 62 3.88 7.57 16.84
N VAL A 63 3.29 8.68 16.40
CA VAL A 63 3.69 10.04 16.80
C VAL A 63 3.33 10.32 18.26
N LEU A 64 2.15 9.86 18.72
CA LEU A 64 1.63 10.13 20.06
C LEU A 64 2.26 9.26 21.16
N VAL A 65 2.69 8.04 20.84
CA VAL A 65 3.35 7.14 21.79
C VAL A 65 4.81 7.55 21.99
N LYS A 66 5.30 7.51 23.24
CA LYS A 66 6.72 7.82 23.55
C LYS A 66 7.61 6.57 23.60
N ASP A 67 7.07 5.46 24.08
CA ASP A 67 7.81 4.21 24.23
C ASP A 67 8.21 3.59 22.88
N GLY A 68 9.50 3.27 22.74
CA GLY A 68 10.05 2.72 21.50
C GLY A 68 9.55 1.32 21.18
N GLY A 69 9.33 0.48 22.20
CA GLY A 69 8.80 -0.87 22.03
C GLY A 69 7.35 -0.84 21.51
N ALA A 70 6.51 -0.02 22.12
CA ALA A 70 5.13 0.19 21.71
C ALA A 70 5.03 0.76 20.28
N LYS A 71 5.93 1.67 19.89
CA LYS A 71 6.02 2.15 18.50
C LYS A 71 6.28 1.03 17.50
N LEU A 72 7.22 0.12 17.79
CA LEU A 72 7.50 -1.02 16.94
C LEU A 72 6.26 -1.92 16.80
N TRP A 73 5.60 -2.25 17.91
CA TRP A 73 4.40 -3.08 17.89
C TRP A 73 3.23 -2.43 17.14
N LEU A 74 3.07 -1.11 17.24
CA LEU A 74 2.05 -0.36 16.48
C LEU A 74 2.30 -0.45 14.97
N VAL A 75 3.53 -0.21 14.53
CA VAL A 75 3.88 -0.27 13.10
C VAL A 75 3.71 -1.69 12.56
N LEU A 76 4.18 -2.70 13.30
CA LEU A 76 4.02 -4.11 12.90
C LEU A 76 2.54 -4.51 12.83
N SER A 77 1.74 -4.12 13.82
CA SER A 77 0.30 -4.41 13.84
C SER A 77 -0.42 -3.75 12.68
N ALA A 78 -0.07 -2.50 12.35
CA ALA A 78 -0.66 -1.77 11.23
C ALA A 78 -0.32 -2.38 9.88
N ILE A 79 0.95 -2.76 9.67
CA ILE A 79 1.39 -3.46 8.46
C ILE A 79 0.67 -4.79 8.33
N TYR A 80 0.64 -5.58 9.42
CA TYR A 80 -0.08 -6.85 9.43
C TYR A 80 -1.55 -6.67 9.04
N MET A 81 -2.23 -5.66 9.57
CA MET A 81 -3.64 -5.42 9.32
C MET A 81 -3.97 -5.21 7.83
N PHE A 82 -3.28 -4.31 7.13
CA PHE A 82 -3.61 -4.07 5.71
C PHE A 82 -3.07 -5.15 4.78
N VAL A 83 -1.97 -5.84 5.14
CA VAL A 83 -1.44 -6.99 4.39
C VAL A 83 -2.36 -8.20 4.55
N PHE A 84 -2.80 -8.50 5.77
CA PHE A 84 -3.69 -9.62 6.07
C PHE A 84 -5.07 -9.45 5.41
N LEU A 85 -5.66 -8.25 5.51
CA LEU A 85 -6.91 -7.95 4.81
C LEU A 85 -6.73 -7.81 3.29
N THR A 86 -5.49 -7.83 2.80
CA THR A 86 -5.13 -7.60 1.40
C THR A 86 -5.76 -6.31 0.83
N ASN A 87 -5.88 -5.28 1.67
CA ASN A 87 -6.45 -4.00 1.29
C ASN A 87 -5.56 -3.31 0.23
N GLU A 88 -6.08 -2.26 -0.39
CA GLU A 88 -5.40 -1.59 -1.49
C GLU A 88 -4.56 -0.41 -1.01
N HIS A 89 -3.24 -0.54 -1.03
CA HIS A 89 -2.33 0.56 -0.71
C HIS A 89 -1.35 0.77 -1.84
N ILE A 90 -1.37 1.97 -2.44
CA ILE A 90 -0.70 2.23 -3.71
C ILE A 90 0.80 1.94 -3.68
N ALA A 91 1.49 2.30 -2.58
CA ALA A 91 2.92 2.06 -2.47
C ALA A 91 3.27 0.56 -2.36
N ALA A 92 2.41 -0.23 -1.69
CA ALA A 92 2.60 -1.67 -1.59
C ALA A 92 2.27 -2.36 -2.92
N ASN A 93 1.22 -1.89 -3.60
CA ASN A 93 0.82 -2.39 -4.91
C ASN A 93 1.88 -2.10 -5.98
N PHE A 94 2.59 -0.96 -5.92
CA PHE A 94 3.74 -0.72 -6.79
C PHE A 94 4.81 -1.79 -6.60
N ALA A 95 5.16 -2.12 -5.35
CA ALA A 95 6.20 -3.11 -5.07
C ALA A 95 5.79 -4.51 -5.52
N SER A 96 4.60 -4.99 -5.15
CA SER A 96 4.14 -6.34 -5.52
C SER A 96 3.98 -6.51 -7.03
N PHE A 97 3.43 -5.50 -7.71
CA PHE A 97 3.25 -5.55 -9.16
C PHE A 97 4.59 -5.46 -9.89
N ALA A 98 5.55 -4.67 -9.38
CA ALA A 98 6.89 -4.59 -9.95
C ALA A 98 7.65 -5.92 -9.83
N ILE A 99 7.60 -6.60 -8.68
CA ILE A 99 8.23 -7.92 -8.50
C ILE A 99 7.69 -8.91 -9.53
N VAL A 100 6.35 -9.01 -9.65
CA VAL A 100 5.72 -9.91 -10.63
C VAL A 100 6.06 -9.49 -12.06
N LYS A 101 6.03 -8.19 -12.37
CA LYS A 101 6.31 -7.67 -13.71
C LYS A 101 7.70 -8.01 -14.24
N PHE A 102 8.71 -8.00 -13.37
CA PHE A 102 10.09 -8.32 -13.75
C PHE A 102 10.44 -9.81 -13.57
N SER A 103 9.50 -10.62 -13.09
CA SER A 103 9.68 -12.07 -12.92
C SER A 103 9.23 -12.85 -14.15
N VAL A 104 9.67 -14.11 -14.24
CA VAL A 104 9.21 -15.05 -15.27
C VAL A 104 7.71 -15.39 -15.19
N ALA A 105 7.05 -15.09 -14.06
CA ALA A 105 5.63 -15.33 -13.87
C ALA A 105 4.74 -14.28 -14.55
N ALA A 106 5.27 -13.13 -14.98
CA ALA A 106 4.48 -11.99 -15.48
C ALA A 106 3.46 -12.38 -16.57
N ASP A 107 3.87 -13.20 -17.53
CA ASP A 107 3.03 -13.60 -18.68
C ASP A 107 1.97 -14.64 -18.30
N SER A 108 2.09 -15.26 -17.12
CA SER A 108 1.11 -16.24 -16.62
C SER A 108 -0.03 -15.61 -15.82
N ILE A 109 0.04 -14.31 -15.50
CA ILE A 109 -0.93 -13.63 -14.64
C ILE A 109 -2.10 -13.10 -15.47
N ALA A 110 -3.31 -13.50 -15.10
CA ALA A 110 -4.51 -12.99 -15.74
C ALA A 110 -4.68 -11.48 -15.50
N ASN A 111 -5.16 -10.77 -16.52
CA ASN A 111 -5.41 -9.32 -16.46
C ASN A 111 -4.17 -8.44 -16.16
N PHE A 112 -2.95 -8.96 -16.36
CA PHE A 112 -1.69 -8.26 -16.09
C PHE A 112 -1.27 -7.27 -17.19
N GLY A 113 -2.24 -6.63 -17.85
CA GLY A 113 -2.00 -5.60 -18.85
C GLY A 113 -1.66 -4.25 -18.22
N VAL A 114 -0.80 -3.47 -18.88
CA VAL A 114 -0.42 -2.11 -18.42
C VAL A 114 -1.66 -1.23 -18.21
N GLY A 115 -2.67 -1.33 -19.08
CA GLY A 115 -3.93 -0.59 -18.92
C GLY A 115 -4.69 -0.95 -17.64
N ASN A 116 -4.80 -2.24 -17.30
CA ASN A 116 -5.45 -2.68 -16.07
C ASN A 116 -4.65 -2.29 -14.83
N MET A 117 -3.32 -2.35 -14.92
CA MET A 117 -2.42 -1.90 -13.87
C MET A 117 -2.60 -0.40 -13.57
N LEU A 118 -2.66 0.43 -14.61
CA LEU A 118 -2.91 1.87 -14.48
C LEU A 118 -4.31 2.16 -13.93
N ARG A 119 -5.35 1.43 -14.37
CA ARG A 119 -6.70 1.51 -13.78
C ARG A 119 -6.64 1.23 -12.28
N HIS A 120 -6.06 0.10 -11.89
CA HIS A 120 -5.97 -0.33 -10.50
C HIS A 120 -5.23 0.68 -9.63
N TRP A 121 -4.05 1.14 -10.08
CA TRP A 121 -3.29 2.17 -9.39
C TRP A 121 -4.02 3.52 -9.31
N GLY A 122 -4.71 3.92 -10.37
CA GLY A 122 -5.49 5.16 -10.39
C GLY A 122 -6.63 5.15 -9.37
N VAL A 123 -7.41 4.08 -9.32
CA VAL A 123 -8.51 3.94 -8.35
C VAL A 123 -7.95 3.81 -6.93
N THR A 124 -6.89 3.02 -6.74
CA THR A 124 -6.21 2.90 -5.44
C THR A 124 -5.69 4.26 -4.94
N PHE A 125 -5.11 5.07 -5.84
CA PHE A 125 -4.64 6.42 -5.51
C PHE A 125 -5.77 7.29 -4.96
N ILE A 126 -6.91 7.31 -5.66
CA ILE A 126 -8.09 8.09 -5.26
C ILE A 126 -8.59 7.63 -3.90
N GLY A 127 -8.74 6.32 -3.70
CA GLY A 127 -9.20 5.78 -2.42
C GLY A 127 -8.25 6.07 -1.27
N ASN A 128 -6.94 5.89 -1.48
CA ASN A 128 -5.95 6.24 -0.47
C ASN A 128 -5.97 7.75 -0.16
N PHE A 129 -6.10 8.61 -1.16
CA PHE A 129 -6.23 10.05 -0.95
C PHE A 129 -7.46 10.41 -0.11
N ILE A 130 -8.62 9.80 -0.39
CA ILE A 130 -9.84 10.01 0.41
C ILE A 130 -9.63 9.53 1.85
N GLY A 131 -9.15 8.30 2.04
CA GLY A 131 -8.98 7.71 3.37
C GLY A 131 -7.98 8.45 4.25
N GLY A 132 -6.80 8.74 3.73
CA GLY A 132 -5.74 9.39 4.49
C GLY A 132 -5.82 10.91 4.47
N GLY A 133 -6.06 11.50 3.29
CA GLY A 133 -6.06 12.95 3.12
C GLY A 133 -7.34 13.60 3.64
N LEU A 134 -8.51 13.10 3.23
CA LEU A 134 -9.78 13.72 3.60
C LEU A 134 -10.28 13.24 4.96
N LEU A 135 -10.47 11.93 5.13
CA LEU A 135 -11.11 11.37 6.32
C LEU A 135 -10.22 11.41 7.56
N MET A 136 -8.91 11.22 7.39
CA MET A 136 -7.96 11.34 8.49
C MET A 136 -7.33 12.73 8.55
N GLY A 137 -6.83 13.27 7.43
CA GLY A 137 -6.14 14.57 7.43
C GLY A 137 -7.02 15.75 7.87
N LEU A 138 -8.26 15.88 7.39
CA LEU A 138 -9.10 17.05 7.69
C LEU A 138 -9.52 17.14 9.16
N PRO A 139 -10.03 16.08 9.82
CA PRO A 139 -10.36 16.17 11.24
C PRO A 139 -9.16 16.52 12.10
N TYR A 140 -7.99 15.93 11.85
CA TYR A 140 -6.79 16.25 12.61
C TYR A 140 -6.29 17.67 12.35
N ALA A 141 -6.32 18.15 11.10
CA ALA A 141 -5.98 19.55 10.81
C ALA A 141 -6.94 20.55 11.49
N PHE A 142 -8.23 20.20 11.61
CA PHE A 142 -9.20 21.00 12.32
C PHE A 142 -8.94 21.00 13.84
N LEU A 143 -8.68 19.84 14.43
CA LEU A 143 -8.38 19.71 15.86
C LEU A 143 -7.08 20.41 16.26
N ASN A 144 -6.08 20.43 15.37
CA ASN A 144 -4.77 21.06 15.63
C ASN A 144 -4.72 22.57 15.37
N LYS A 145 -5.86 23.20 15.03
CA LYS A 145 -5.90 24.61 14.61
C LYS A 145 -5.69 25.62 15.74
N ASN A 146 -5.85 25.21 17.01
CA ASN A 146 -5.76 26.08 18.19
C ASN A 146 -4.51 25.82 19.05
N GLU A 147 -3.50 25.12 18.54
CA GLU A 147 -2.18 25.08 19.17
C GLU A 147 -1.42 26.38 18.82
N ASP A 148 -1.93 27.51 19.33
CA ASP A 148 -1.18 28.75 19.34
C ASP A 148 0.11 28.53 20.14
N THR A 149 1.22 29.01 19.57
CA THR A 149 2.56 29.08 20.16
C THR A 149 2.52 29.20 21.69
N TYR A 150 3.03 28.18 22.39
CA TYR A 150 3.51 28.37 23.76
C TYR A 150 4.60 29.44 23.70
N VAL A 151 4.27 30.65 24.17
CA VAL A 151 5.23 31.73 24.41
C VAL A 151 5.55 31.67 25.90
N ASP A 152 6.67 31.03 26.24
CA ASP A 152 7.35 31.28 27.53
C ASP A 152 8.31 32.48 27.36
#